data_AF-A0A6B1FE77-F1
#
_entry.id   AF-A0A6B1FE77-F1
#
_cell.length_a   1.000
_cell.length_b   1.000
_cell.length_c   1.000
_cell.angle_alpha   90.00
_cell.angle_beta   90.00
_cell.angle_gamma   90.00
#
_symmetry.space_group_name_H-M   'P 1'
#
loop_
_entity.id
_entity.type
_entity.pdbx_description
1 polymer ?
#
loop_
_entity_poly.entity_id
_entity_poly.type
_entity_poly.pdbx_seq_one_letter_code
_entity_poly.pdbx_strand_id
1 'polypeptide(L)' 'ALILVHNHPSGNPEPSPEDLKVTRQLSAAGEQLGIPVLDHIIVAGRTFASLAGRGCLRGGASPPAEVLAGPN' A
#
# COMPACT_ATOMS: atom_id res chain seq x y z
N ALA A 1 -8.53 12.27 7.47
CA ALA A 1 -7.76 11.44 6.52
C ALA A 1 -6.74 10.62 7.30
N LEU A 2 -6.27 9.48 6.77
CA LEU A 2 -5.38 8.52 7.42
C LEU A 2 -4.19 8.17 6.52
N ILE A 3 -3.04 7.86 7.12
CA ILE A 3 -1.92 7.19 6.45
C ILE A 3 -1.61 5.94 7.26
N LEU A 4 -1.52 4.80 6.58
CA LEU A 4 -1.13 3.53 7.20
C LEU A 4 0.39 3.38 7.06
N VAL A 5 1.04 2.86 8.10
CA VAL A 5 2.46 2.56 8.06
C VAL A 5 2.70 1.24 8.77
N HIS A 6 3.42 0.32 8.16
CA HIS A 6 3.93 -0.85 8.85
C HIS A 6 5.35 -1.20 8.38
N ASN A 7 6.04 -1.97 9.21
CA ASN A 7 7.44 -2.33 9.00
C ASN A 7 7.55 -3.74 8.41
N HIS A 8 8.44 -3.92 7.43
CA HIS A 8 8.93 -5.20 6.93
C HIS A 8 10.35 -5.44 7.47
N PRO A 9 10.51 -6.19 8.57
CA PRO A 9 11.84 -6.52 9.11
C PRO A 9 12.72 -7.32 8.15
N SER A 10 12.13 -7.92 7.11
CA SER A 10 12.83 -8.64 6.03
C SER A 10 13.73 -7.74 5.19
N GLY A 11 13.53 -6.42 5.23
CA GLY A 11 14.22 -5.47 4.36
C GLY A 11 13.66 -5.39 2.93
N ASN A 12 12.61 -6.15 2.60
CA ASN A 12 11.92 -6.07 1.32
C ASN A 12 10.67 -5.16 1.43
N PRO A 13 10.61 -4.02 0.72
CA PRO A 13 9.46 -3.13 0.76
C PRO A 13 8.28 -3.60 -0.11
N GLU A 14 8.39 -4.74 -0.81
CA GLU A 14 7.32 -5.25 -1.66
C GLU A 14 6.10 -5.67 -0.83
N PRO A 15 4.87 -5.19 -1.16
CA PRO A 15 3.67 -5.56 -0.44
C PRO A 15 3.33 -7.04 -0.61
N SER A 16 2.95 -7.68 0.50
CA SER A 16 2.32 -8.99 0.48
C SER A 16 0.86 -8.92 0.00
N PRO A 17 0.27 -10.06 -0.42
CA PRO A 17 -1.17 -10.14 -0.68
C PRO A 17 -2.03 -9.68 0.51
N GLU A 18 -1.58 -9.94 1.73
CA GLU A 18 -2.21 -9.52 2.98
C GLU A 18 -2.18 -8.00 3.13
N ASP A 19 -1.05 -7.34 2.84
CA ASP A 19 -0.93 -5.88 2.89
C ASP A 19 -1.92 -5.23 1.92
N LEU A 20 -2.00 -5.74 0.70
CA LEU A 20 -2.94 -5.26 -0.31
C LEU A 20 -4.40 -5.47 0.14
N LYS A 21 -4.70 -6.60 0.79
CA LYS A 21 -6.05 -6.88 1.32
C LYS A 21 -6.43 -5.90 2.42
N VAL A 22 -5.55 -5.68 3.40
CA VAL A 22 -5.76 -4.73 4.50
C VAL A 22 -5.93 -3.31 3.97
N THR A 23 -5.07 -2.91 3.02
CA THR A 23 -5.14 -1.60 2.35
C THR A 23 -6.51 -1.36 1.72
N ARG A 24 -7.03 -2.32 0.95
CA ARG A 24 -8.34 -2.21 0.30
C ARG A 24 -9.49 -2.13 1.32
N GLN A 25 -9.44 -2.96 2.37
CA GLN A 25 -10.47 -2.95 3.42
C GLN A 25 -10.51 -1.62 4.17
N LEU A 26 -9.34 -1.08 4.54
CA LEU A 26 -9.24 0.19 5.25
C LEU A 26 -9.56 1.38 4.35
N SER A 27 -9.20 1.34 3.07
CA SER A 27 -9.61 2.38 2.11
C SER A 27 -11.13 2.43 1.97
N ALA A 28 -11.78 1.28 1.78
CA ALA A 28 -13.24 1.20 1.66
C ALA A 28 -13.95 1.67 2.96
N ALA A 29 -13.45 1.26 4.13
CA ALA A 29 -13.98 1.71 5.41
C ALA A 29 -13.76 3.23 5.61
N GLY A 30 -12.59 3.76 5.22
CA GLY A 30 -12.28 5.17 5.28
C GLY A 30 -13.21 6.02 4.42
N GLU A 31 -13.54 5.56 3.21
CA GLU A 31 -14.53 6.20 2.35
C GLU A 31 -15.92 6.27 3.01
N GLN A 32 -16.39 5.17 3.61
CA GLN A 32 -17.69 5.12 4.30
C GLN A 32 -17.75 6.06 5.51
N LEU A 33 -16.62 6.24 6.20
CA LEU A 33 -16.53 7.09 7.39
C LEU A 33 -16.23 8.56 7.07
N GLY A 34 -16.03 8.92 5.80
CA GLY A 34 -15.57 10.26 5.41
C GLY A 34 -14.13 10.57 5.85
N ILE A 35 -13.33 9.53 6.12
CA ILE A 35 -11.94 9.62 6.55
C ILE A 35 -11.08 8.87 5.52
N PRO A 36 -10.68 9.50 4.41
CA PRO A 36 -9.97 8.80 3.33
C PRO A 36 -8.60 8.32 3.79
N VAL A 37 -8.20 7.13 3.32
CA VAL A 37 -6.81 6.64 3.41
C VAL A 37 -6.01 7.25 2.27
N LEU A 38 -4.99 8.03 2.61
CA LEU A 38 -4.16 8.76 1.65
C LEU A 38 -3.00 7.90 1.14
N ASP A 39 -2.42 7.08 2.01
CA ASP A 39 -1.35 6.16 1.64
C ASP A 39 -1.28 4.96 2.59
N HIS A 40 -0.62 3.90 2.13
CA HIS A 40 -0.08 2.84 2.95
C HIS A 40 1.41 2.68 2.65
N ILE A 41 2.26 3.04 3.62
CA ILE A 41 3.71 3.00 3.52
C ILE A 41 4.24 1.73 4.16
N ILE A 42 4.96 0.93 3.37
CA ILE A 42 5.74 -0.20 3.86
C ILE A 42 7.17 0.30 4.06
N VAL A 43 7.67 0.26 5.29
CA VAL A 43 9.05 0.64 5.62
C VAL A 43 9.89 -0.63 5.72
N ALA A 44 11.03 -0.67 5.03
CA ALA A 44 11.93 -1.82 5.01
C ALA A 44 13.39 -1.36 5.18
N GLY A 45 13.79 -1.09 6.41
CA GLY A 45 15.12 -0.55 6.72
C GLY A 45 15.31 0.86 6.15
N ARG A 46 16.15 1.01 5.12
CA ARG A 46 16.43 2.31 4.46
C ARG A 46 15.55 2.58 3.24
N THR A 47 14.73 1.62 2.84
CA THR A 47 13.82 1.74 1.69
C THR A 47 12.37 1.73 2.17
N PHE A 48 11.47 2.17 1.30
CA PHE A 48 10.04 2.11 1.56
C PHE A 48 9.26 1.94 0.25
N ALA A 49 8.02 1.47 0.33
CA ALA A 49 7.06 1.49 -0.75
C ALA A 49 5.82 2.28 -0.36
N SER A 50 5.40 3.19 -1.24
CA SER A 50 4.09 3.85 -1.18
C SER A 50 3.10 3.06 -2.02
N LEU A 51 2.06 2.52 -1.40
CA LEU A 51 1.00 1.83 -2.12
C LEU A 51 0.13 2.81 -2.91
N ALA A 52 0.04 4.09 -2.50
CA ALA A 52 -0.58 5.13 -3.31
C ALA A 52 0.19 5.36 -4.61
N GLY A 53 1.50 5.56 -4.51
CA GLY A 53 2.38 5.80 -5.65
C GLY A 53 2.44 4.62 -6.61
N ARG A 54 2.18 3.40 -6.11
CA ARG A 54 2.07 2.17 -6.90
C ARG A 54 0.64 1.89 -7.42
N GLY A 55 -0.33 2.74 -7.12
CA GLY A 55 -1.71 2.54 -7.57
C GLY A 55 -2.48 1.43 -6.86
N CYS A 56 -2.00 0.95 -5.71
CA CYS A 56 -2.58 -0.17 -4.96
C CYS A 56 -3.75 0.21 -4.03
N LEU A 57 -4.04 1.51 -3.87
CA LEU A 57 -5.08 2.02 -2.94
C LEU A 57 -6.48 2.07 -3.54
N ARG A 58 -6.60 2.41 -4.84
CA ARG A 58 -7.91 2.60 -5.47
C ARG A 58 -8.41 1.26 -6.01
N GLY A 59 -9.63 0.89 -5.65
CA GLY A 59 -10.31 -0.34 -6.09
C GLY A 59 -10.70 -0.37 -7.57
N GLY A 60 -9.83 0.07 -8.47
CA GLY A 60 -10.02 0.03 -9.92
C GLY A 60 -8.79 -0.58 -10.59
N ALA A 61 -8.94 -1.84 -11.01
CA ALA A 61 -7.93 -2.69 -11.66
C ALA A 61 -6.69 -3.03 -10.80
N SER A 62 -6.29 -4.31 -10.84
CA SER A 62 -4.97 -4.72 -10.36
C SER A 62 -3.90 -3.87 -11.06
N PRO A 63 -2.86 -3.40 -10.35
CA PRO A 63 -1.77 -2.69 -11.00
C PRO A 63 -1.14 -3.60 -12.07
N PRO A 64 -0.70 -3.06 -13.22
CA PRO A 64 0.04 -3.84 -14.20
C PRO A 64 1.28 -4.47 -13.54
N ALA A 65 1.63 -5.68 -13.98
CA ALA A 65 2.73 -6.49 -13.41
C ALA A 65 4.09 -5.76 -13.33
N GLU A 66 4.24 -4.67 -14.08
CA GLU A 66 5.41 -3.79 -14.12
C GLU A 66 5.63 -3.00 -12.80
N VAL A 67 4.60 -2.82 -11.97
CA VAL A 67 4.70 -2.07 -10.70
C VAL A 67 5.26 -2.91 -9.54
N LEU A 68 5.23 -4.25 -9.67
CA LEU A 68 5.74 -5.19 -8.68
C LEU A 68 7.25 -5.47 -8.84
N ALA A 69 7.86 -4.97 -9.92
CA ALA A 69 9.29 -4.98 -10.11
C ALA A 69 9.84 -3.59 -9.75
N GLY A 70 10.23 -3.41 -8.48
CA GLY A 70 11.02 -2.24 -8.09
C GLY A 70 12.30 -2.10 -8.93
N PRO A 71 12.86 -0.88 -9.09
CA PRO A 71 14.11 -0.72 -9.81
C PRO A 71 15.21 -1.48 -9.06
N ASN A 72 16.03 -2.22 -9.81
CA ASN A 72 17.21 -2.95 -9.33
C ASN A 72 18.05 -2.12 -8.35
#